data_AF-K9EKH5-F1
#
_entry.id   AF-K9EKH5-F1
#
_cell.length_a   1.000
_cell.length_b   1.000
_cell.length_c   1.000
_cell.angle_alpha   90.00
_cell.angle_beta   90.00
_cell.angle_gamma   90.00
#
_symmetry.space_group_name_H-M   'P 1'
#
loop_
_entity.id
_entity.type
_entity.pdbx_description
1 polymer ?
#
loop_
_entity_poly.entity_id
_entity_poly.type
_entity_poly.pdbx_seq_one_letter_code
_entity_poly.pdbx_strand_id
1 'polypeptide(L)'
;MKKIKIYIQLLLVALLTPVLSACDQEDDVVDIFTGKTWYMTYIAVEGQNKMYDFWQGNEDARIQSFKTITGDNYTLTFDGADLGNSTAGGTFSGRATSASISGQWNASGESRKLTLDIKNAGTDTDKYLGKAFIEGLKKAVRYGGDNKNLYIYYEEGQTVKFISFAPQRNSGN
;
A
#
# COMPACT_ATOMS: atom_id res chain seq x y z
N MET A 1 29.24 -34.16 48.82
CA MET A 1 29.28 -32.87 48.08
C MET A 1 28.85 -33.09 46.62
N LYS A 2 27.54 -33.26 46.35
CA LYS A 2 27.04 -33.55 44.98
C LYS A 2 25.80 -32.75 44.57
N LYS A 3 25.37 -31.76 45.37
CA LYS A 3 24.13 -31.01 45.10
C LYS A 3 24.32 -29.55 44.65
N ILE A 4 25.56 -29.05 44.58
CA ILE A 4 25.82 -27.62 44.28
C ILE A 4 26.03 -27.35 42.78
N LYS A 5 26.40 -28.36 41.97
CA LYS A 5 26.68 -28.14 40.54
C LYS A 5 25.44 -28.02 39.65
N ILE A 6 24.27 -28.51 40.09
CA ILE A 6 23.05 -28.51 39.26
C ILE A 6 22.36 -27.14 39.25
N TYR A 7 22.47 -26.34 40.31
CA TYR A 7 21.82 -25.02 40.36
C TYR A 7 22.55 -23.96 39.53
N ILE A 8 23.87 -24.09 39.34
CA ILE A 8 24.66 -23.12 38.55
C ILE A 8 24.44 -23.32 37.03
N GLN A 9 24.22 -24.56 36.59
CA GLN A 9 23.88 -24.85 35.19
C GLN A 9 22.46 -24.43 34.81
N LEU A 10 21.52 -24.39 35.77
CA LEU A 10 20.16 -23.90 35.53
C LEU A 10 20.07 -22.36 35.60
N LEU A 11 20.98 -21.69 36.29
CA LEU A 11 20.97 -20.22 36.38
C LEU A 11 21.55 -19.52 35.14
N LEU A 12 22.46 -20.18 34.40
CA LEU A 12 23.05 -19.61 33.19
C LEU A 12 22.17 -19.73 31.93
N VAL A 13 21.15 -20.60 31.95
CA VAL A 13 20.25 -20.80 30.80
C VAL A 13 19.09 -19.78 30.78
N ALA A 14 18.88 -19.06 31.89
CA ALA A 14 17.84 -18.03 31.99
C ALA A 14 18.22 -16.65 31.41
N LEU A 15 19.48 -16.45 30.99
CA LEU A 15 19.98 -15.14 30.51
C LEU A 15 20.22 -15.07 28.99
N LEU A 16 19.82 -16.10 28.24
CA LEU A 16 19.81 -16.09 26.79
C LEU A 16 18.37 -16.14 26.29
N THR A 17 17.51 -15.27 26.82
CA THR A 17 16.43 -14.77 25.97
C THR A 17 17.11 -13.87 24.94
N PRO A 18 17.08 -14.17 23.63
CA PRO A 18 17.20 -13.09 22.67
C PRO A 18 16.05 -12.16 23.03
N VAL A 19 16.37 -11.02 23.64
CA VAL A 19 15.51 -9.87 23.55
C VAL A 19 15.54 -9.57 22.06
N LEU A 20 14.60 -10.18 21.33
CA LEU A 20 14.17 -9.69 20.04
C LEU A 20 13.56 -8.34 20.37
N SER A 21 14.44 -7.36 20.55
CA SER A 21 14.12 -5.98 20.27
C SER A 21 13.77 -5.98 18.80
N ALA A 22 12.51 -6.27 18.50
CA ALA A 22 11.89 -5.77 17.29
C ALA A 22 12.04 -4.25 17.43
N CYS A 23 13.11 -3.71 16.85
CA CYS A 23 13.29 -2.29 16.71
C CYS A 23 12.03 -1.74 16.05
N ASP A 24 11.49 -0.71 16.69
CA ASP A 24 10.26 0.00 16.35
C ASP A 24 10.01 0.10 14.85
N GLN A 25 9.09 -0.73 14.35
CA GLN A 25 8.51 -0.62 13.00
C GLN A 25 7.27 0.29 13.01
N GLU A 26 7.04 1.00 14.11
CA GLU A 26 5.94 1.95 14.30
C GLU A 26 6.12 3.20 13.40
N ASP A 27 7.33 3.76 13.31
CA ASP A 27 7.61 4.97 12.52
C ASP A 27 7.55 4.73 11.00
N ASP A 28 7.88 3.52 10.54
CA ASP A 28 7.95 3.19 9.11
C ASP A 28 6.61 3.35 8.39
N VAL A 29 5.49 3.04 9.05
CA VAL A 29 4.16 3.08 8.40
C VAL A 29 3.75 4.52 8.10
N VAL A 30 3.91 5.43 9.06
CA VAL A 30 3.60 6.85 8.87
C VAL A 30 4.49 7.45 7.78
N ASP A 31 5.78 7.13 7.80
CA ASP A 31 6.77 7.62 6.82
C ASP A 31 6.54 7.11 5.39
N ILE A 32 6.02 5.89 5.26
CA ILE A 32 5.54 5.37 3.98
C ILE A 32 4.34 6.20 3.52
N PHE A 33 3.23 6.21 4.26
CA PHE A 33 1.97 6.70 3.70
C PHE A 33 1.89 8.23 3.59
N THR A 34 2.39 8.97 4.57
CA THR A 34 2.03 10.38 4.78
C THR A 34 3.09 11.38 4.30
N GLY A 35 2.73 12.67 4.29
CA GLY A 35 3.67 13.76 3.97
C GLY A 35 4.03 13.91 2.49
N LYS A 36 3.35 13.18 1.60
CA LYS A 36 3.56 13.23 0.15
C LYS A 36 2.30 12.89 -0.63
N THR A 37 2.31 13.23 -1.91
CA THR A 37 1.34 12.73 -2.88
C THR A 37 1.93 11.54 -3.61
N TRP A 38 1.18 10.44 -3.61
CA TRP A 38 1.47 9.21 -4.32
C TRP A 38 0.88 9.27 -5.72
N TYR A 39 1.72 9.15 -6.74
CA TYR A 39 1.33 9.14 -8.15
C TYR A 39 1.37 7.70 -8.67
N MET A 40 0.24 7.20 -9.18
CA MET A 40 0.19 5.87 -9.78
C MET A 40 1.19 5.78 -10.94
N THR A 41 1.91 4.67 -11.00
CA THR A 41 2.82 4.31 -12.10
C THR A 41 2.19 3.26 -13.01
N TYR A 42 1.65 2.17 -12.45
CA TYR A 42 0.92 1.12 -13.19
C TYR A 42 0.07 0.25 -12.26
N ILE A 43 -0.83 -0.55 -12.86
CA ILE A 43 -1.58 -1.61 -12.17
C ILE A 43 -1.21 -2.96 -12.79
N ALA A 44 -0.78 -3.93 -12.00
CA ALA A 44 -0.34 -5.24 -12.48
C ALA A 44 -0.89 -6.40 -11.65
N VAL A 45 -0.79 -7.60 -12.19
CA VAL A 45 -0.98 -8.84 -11.42
C VAL A 45 0.23 -9.05 -10.52
N GLU A 46 0.03 -9.55 -9.30
CA GLU A 46 1.10 -9.87 -8.39
C GLU A 46 2.15 -10.79 -9.05
N GLY A 47 3.44 -10.46 -8.87
CA GLY A 47 4.55 -11.13 -9.53
C GLY A 47 4.85 -10.66 -10.95
N GLN A 48 4.07 -9.73 -11.51
CA GLN A 48 4.32 -9.13 -12.82
C GLN A 48 4.77 -7.67 -12.69
N ASN A 49 5.52 -7.20 -13.68
CA ASN A 49 6.04 -5.83 -13.77
C ASN A 49 5.52 -5.09 -15.02
N LYS A 50 4.36 -5.51 -15.54
CA LYS A 50 3.72 -4.93 -16.73
C LYS A 50 2.28 -4.53 -16.41
N MET A 51 1.81 -3.45 -17.05
CA MET A 51 0.42 -3.02 -16.95
C MET A 51 -0.52 -4.17 -17.34
N TYR A 52 -1.51 -4.44 -16.50
CA TYR A 52 -2.57 -5.38 -16.79
C TYR A 52 -3.44 -4.87 -17.95
N ASP A 53 -3.86 -5.77 -18.83
CA ASP A 53 -4.71 -5.39 -19.96
C ASP A 53 -6.17 -5.23 -19.53
N PHE A 54 -6.56 -4.00 -19.21
CA PHE A 54 -7.96 -3.65 -18.93
C PHE A 54 -8.78 -3.45 -20.21
N TRP A 55 -8.12 -3.30 -21.37
CA TRP A 55 -8.73 -2.89 -22.63
C TRP A 55 -9.11 -4.07 -23.53
N GLN A 56 -8.81 -5.30 -23.12
CA GLN A 56 -9.14 -6.54 -23.84
C GLN A 56 -8.58 -6.52 -25.27
N GLY A 57 -7.33 -6.07 -25.41
CA GLY A 57 -6.65 -5.93 -26.69
C GLY A 57 -7.04 -4.70 -27.52
N ASN A 58 -7.91 -3.81 -27.02
CA ASN A 58 -8.19 -2.54 -27.71
C ASN A 58 -7.03 -1.55 -27.54
N GLU A 59 -6.17 -1.49 -28.54
CA GLU A 59 -4.95 -0.67 -28.52
C GLU A 59 -5.23 0.83 -28.46
N ASP A 60 -6.22 1.33 -29.19
CA ASP A 60 -6.56 2.76 -29.19
C ASP A 60 -7.03 3.21 -27.81
N ALA A 61 -7.92 2.43 -27.18
CA ALA A 61 -8.39 2.71 -25.84
C ALA A 61 -7.24 2.65 -24.82
N ARG A 62 -6.32 1.70 -24.99
CA ARG A 62 -5.09 1.61 -24.19
C ARG A 62 -4.27 2.88 -24.30
N ILE A 63 -3.92 3.30 -25.51
CA ILE A 63 -3.14 4.51 -25.77
C ILE A 63 -3.81 5.75 -25.14
N GLN A 64 -5.13 5.87 -25.24
CA GLN A 64 -5.86 7.00 -24.63
C GLN A 64 -5.78 6.97 -23.09
N SER A 65 -5.97 5.81 -22.45
CA SER A 65 -5.81 5.70 -20.99
C SER A 65 -4.36 5.92 -20.53
N PHE A 66 -3.34 5.58 -21.32
CA PHE A 66 -1.96 5.89 -20.92
C PHE A 66 -1.68 7.41 -20.94
N LYS A 67 -2.29 8.15 -21.88
CA LYS A 67 -2.16 9.62 -21.95
C LYS A 67 -2.76 10.32 -20.74
N THR A 68 -3.71 9.70 -20.02
CA THR A 68 -4.30 10.30 -18.82
C THR A 68 -3.39 10.15 -17.59
N ILE A 69 -2.31 9.34 -17.64
CA ILE A 69 -1.31 9.20 -16.57
C ILE A 69 -0.35 10.42 -16.57
N THR A 70 -0.92 11.62 -16.48
CA THR A 70 -0.19 12.90 -16.36
C THR A 70 -0.82 13.80 -15.29
N GLY A 71 -0.14 14.87 -14.90
CA GLY A 71 -0.61 15.85 -13.92
C GLY A 71 -1.12 15.21 -12.62
N ASP A 72 -2.27 15.68 -12.16
CA ASP A 72 -2.89 15.29 -10.87
C ASP A 72 -3.79 14.05 -10.97
N ASN A 73 -3.79 13.35 -12.10
CA ASN A 73 -4.57 12.12 -12.28
C ASN A 73 -3.92 10.92 -11.59
N TYR A 74 -4.76 10.02 -11.07
CA TYR A 74 -4.35 8.79 -10.40
C TYR A 74 -3.44 9.05 -9.21
N THR A 75 -3.89 9.92 -8.31
CA THR A 75 -3.15 10.36 -7.13
C THR A 75 -3.80 9.85 -5.84
N LEU A 76 -2.99 9.68 -4.80
CA LEU A 76 -3.42 9.47 -3.42
C LEU A 76 -2.61 10.36 -2.47
N THR A 77 -3.27 10.91 -1.47
CA THR A 77 -2.64 11.59 -0.34
C THR A 77 -3.22 10.98 0.93
N PHE A 78 -2.34 10.66 1.87
CA PHE A 78 -2.72 10.16 3.19
C PHE A 78 -2.31 11.17 4.24
N ASP A 79 -3.26 11.54 5.08
CA ASP A 79 -3.04 12.29 6.30
C ASP A 79 -3.32 11.36 7.48
N GLY A 80 -2.51 11.43 8.52
CA GLY A 80 -2.64 10.53 9.65
C GLY A 80 -1.45 10.58 10.58
N ALA A 81 -1.51 9.72 11.59
CA ALA A 81 -0.47 9.57 12.60
C ALA A 81 -0.37 8.12 13.04
N ASP A 82 0.63 7.84 13.85
CA ASP A 82 0.71 6.60 14.60
C ASP A 82 -0.46 6.50 15.60
N LEU A 83 -1.08 5.33 15.65
CA LEU A 83 -2.17 4.96 16.55
C LEU A 83 -1.74 3.95 17.62
N GLY A 84 -0.46 3.57 17.62
CA GLY A 84 0.18 2.59 18.51
C GLY A 84 -0.11 1.14 18.11
N ASN A 85 0.68 0.22 18.66
CA ASN A 85 0.68 -1.20 18.31
C ASN A 85 0.99 -1.41 16.82
N SER A 86 2.07 -0.79 16.35
CA SER A 86 2.54 -0.93 14.97
C SER A 86 1.45 -0.57 13.95
N THR A 87 0.63 0.43 14.24
CA THR A 87 -0.56 0.75 13.44
C THR A 87 -0.66 2.25 13.22
N ALA A 88 -0.71 2.67 11.95
CA ALA A 88 -0.96 4.07 11.60
C ALA A 88 -2.33 4.22 10.92
N GLY A 89 -2.90 5.42 10.96
CA GLY A 89 -4.15 5.70 10.26
C GLY A 89 -4.58 7.16 10.30
N GLY A 90 -5.67 7.44 9.60
CA GLY A 90 -6.21 8.78 9.46
C GLY A 90 -7.13 8.87 8.24
N THR A 91 -7.04 9.97 7.51
CA THR A 91 -7.84 10.22 6.31
C THR A 91 -7.03 10.03 5.04
N PHE A 92 -7.69 9.64 3.97
CA PHE A 92 -7.05 9.64 2.65
C PHE A 92 -7.97 10.29 1.62
N SER A 93 -7.35 10.86 0.61
CA SER A 93 -8.01 11.37 -0.58
C SER A 93 -7.25 10.93 -1.82
N GLY A 94 -7.96 10.80 -2.92
CA GLY A 94 -7.38 10.46 -4.20
C GLY A 94 -8.28 10.85 -5.36
N ARG A 95 -7.70 10.81 -6.55
CA ARG A 95 -8.38 11.19 -7.78
C ARG A 95 -7.95 10.27 -8.91
N ALA A 96 -8.91 9.83 -9.73
CA ALA A 96 -8.68 9.22 -11.03
C ALA A 96 -8.57 10.34 -12.09
N THR A 97 -9.37 10.32 -13.16
CA THR A 97 -9.36 11.39 -14.18
C THR A 97 -10.48 12.40 -13.93
N SER A 98 -11.71 11.91 -13.75
CA SER A 98 -12.91 12.69 -13.50
C SER A 98 -13.56 12.37 -12.15
N ALA A 99 -13.17 11.28 -11.50
CA ALA A 99 -13.69 10.86 -10.21
C ALA A 99 -12.68 11.07 -9.07
N SER A 100 -13.22 11.33 -7.88
CA SER A 100 -12.46 11.36 -6.64
C SER A 100 -12.87 10.19 -5.73
N ILE A 101 -11.96 9.81 -4.85
CA ILE A 101 -12.18 8.82 -3.80
C ILE A 101 -11.61 9.36 -2.49
N SER A 102 -12.32 9.17 -1.38
CA SER A 102 -11.84 9.58 -0.07
C SER A 102 -12.44 8.73 1.04
N GLY A 103 -11.76 8.71 2.18
CA GLY A 103 -12.23 7.96 3.32
C GLY A 103 -11.26 7.97 4.49
N GLN A 104 -11.38 6.95 5.34
CA GLN A 104 -10.43 6.68 6.40
C GLN A 104 -9.50 5.54 5.98
N TRP A 105 -8.28 5.54 6.51
CA TRP A 105 -7.33 4.45 6.31
C TRP A 105 -6.72 3.99 7.62
N ASN A 106 -6.30 2.73 7.63
CA ASN A 106 -5.50 2.16 8.71
C ASN A 106 -4.55 1.11 8.11
N ALA A 107 -3.30 1.10 8.55
CA ALA A 107 -2.29 0.17 8.10
C ALA A 107 -1.48 -0.39 9.27
N SER A 108 -1.20 -1.69 9.24
CA SER A 108 -0.38 -2.39 10.23
C SER A 108 1.04 -2.60 9.71
N GLY A 109 2.05 -2.17 10.49
CA GLY A 109 3.47 -2.42 10.25
C GLY A 109 3.83 -3.90 10.32
N GLU A 110 3.25 -4.63 11.28
CA GLU A 110 3.50 -6.05 11.52
C GLU A 110 2.93 -6.96 10.42
N SER A 111 1.64 -6.80 10.12
CA SER A 111 0.92 -7.70 9.20
C SER A 111 0.90 -7.21 7.76
N ARG A 112 1.33 -5.96 7.51
CA ARG A 112 1.19 -5.25 6.24
C ARG A 112 -0.26 -5.11 5.74
N LYS A 113 -1.24 -5.37 6.61
CA LYS A 113 -2.65 -5.16 6.31
C LYS A 113 -2.91 -3.67 6.06
N LEU A 114 -3.71 -3.37 5.05
CA LEU A 114 -4.21 -2.02 4.75
C LEU A 114 -5.74 -2.12 4.67
N THR A 115 -6.41 -1.20 5.35
CA THR A 115 -7.86 -1.04 5.27
C THR A 115 -8.15 0.37 4.75
N LEU A 116 -8.93 0.47 3.68
CA LEU A 116 -9.47 1.73 3.18
C LEU A 116 -10.99 1.73 3.39
N ASP A 117 -11.45 2.50 4.37
CA ASP A 117 -12.88 2.69 4.64
C ASP A 117 -13.39 3.85 3.79
N ILE A 118 -13.92 3.50 2.63
CA ILE A 118 -14.36 4.43 1.59
C ILE A 118 -15.61 5.20 2.06
N LYS A 119 -15.47 6.52 2.22
CA LYS A 119 -16.60 7.40 2.56
C LYS A 119 -17.23 8.04 1.33
N ASN A 120 -16.42 8.35 0.32
CA ASN A 120 -16.89 8.89 -0.95
C ASN A 120 -16.12 8.23 -2.09
N ALA A 121 -16.83 7.83 -3.15
CA ALA A 121 -16.21 7.37 -4.39
C ALA A 121 -17.11 7.75 -5.57
N GLY A 122 -16.56 8.53 -6.51
CA GLY A 122 -17.20 8.81 -7.78
C GLY A 122 -17.04 7.66 -8.79
N THR A 123 -17.77 7.76 -9.90
CA THR A 123 -17.58 6.91 -11.07
C THR A 123 -16.76 7.66 -12.11
N ASP A 124 -15.61 7.10 -12.48
CA ASP A 124 -14.74 7.74 -13.48
C ASP A 124 -15.32 7.59 -14.90
N THR A 125 -15.12 8.60 -15.75
CA THR A 125 -15.55 8.55 -17.14
C THR A 125 -14.66 7.62 -17.98
N ASP A 126 -13.40 7.40 -17.60
CA ASP A 126 -12.57 6.34 -18.16
C ASP A 126 -13.04 4.99 -17.61
N LYS A 127 -13.80 4.27 -18.46
CA LYS A 127 -14.33 2.93 -18.17
C LYS A 127 -13.25 1.84 -18.04
N TYR A 128 -11.99 2.15 -18.37
CA TYR A 128 -10.86 1.24 -18.26
C TYR A 128 -9.99 1.60 -17.04
N LEU A 129 -8.96 2.42 -17.20
CA LEU A 129 -7.94 2.63 -16.17
C LEU A 129 -8.47 3.45 -14.99
N GLY A 130 -9.27 4.49 -15.28
CA GLY A 130 -10.00 5.27 -14.25
C GLY A 130 -10.85 4.39 -13.35
N LYS A 131 -11.70 3.55 -13.96
CA LYS A 131 -12.50 2.55 -13.26
C LYS A 131 -11.65 1.56 -12.47
N ALA A 132 -10.59 1.00 -13.08
CA ALA A 132 -9.72 0.03 -12.43
C ALA A 132 -9.02 0.59 -11.19
N PHE A 133 -8.59 1.85 -11.24
CA PHE A 133 -7.99 2.55 -10.10
C PHE A 133 -8.97 2.66 -8.93
N ILE A 134 -10.17 3.18 -9.17
CA ILE A 134 -11.20 3.34 -8.13
C ILE A 134 -11.65 1.99 -7.55
N GLU A 135 -11.91 1.00 -8.40
CA GLU A 135 -12.37 -0.32 -7.97
C GLU A 135 -11.27 -1.11 -7.24
N GLY A 136 -10.00 -0.93 -7.63
CA GLY A 136 -8.87 -1.52 -6.93
C GLY A 136 -8.72 -0.99 -5.50
N LEU A 137 -8.87 0.34 -5.31
CA LEU A 137 -8.81 0.95 -3.99
C LEU A 137 -9.97 0.52 -3.07
N LYS A 138 -11.18 0.33 -3.60
CA LYS A 138 -12.31 -0.21 -2.85
C LYS A 138 -12.07 -1.63 -2.31
N LYS A 139 -11.15 -2.38 -2.93
CA LYS A 139 -10.87 -3.78 -2.62
C LYS A 139 -9.47 -3.97 -2.00
N ALA A 140 -8.83 -2.89 -1.56
CA ALA A 140 -7.49 -2.93 -0.97
C ALA A 140 -7.48 -3.80 0.29
N VAL A 141 -6.48 -4.67 0.40
CA VAL A 141 -6.34 -5.61 1.54
C VAL A 141 -4.99 -5.50 2.25
N ARG A 142 -3.94 -5.11 1.53
CA ARG A 142 -2.58 -4.98 2.08
C ARG A 142 -1.75 -3.98 1.30
N TYR A 143 -0.63 -3.58 1.90
CA TYR A 143 0.34 -2.69 1.27
C TYR A 143 1.75 -3.27 1.27
N GLY A 144 2.57 -2.78 0.34
CA GLY A 144 4.00 -3.07 0.25
C GLY A 144 4.77 -1.79 -0.06
N GLY A 145 6.10 -1.88 -0.01
CA GLY A 145 6.99 -0.79 -0.35
C GLY A 145 7.49 -0.01 0.86
N ASP A 146 8.04 1.17 0.57
CA ASP A 146 8.84 2.03 1.43
C ASP A 146 8.50 3.52 1.16
N ASN A 147 9.31 4.45 1.67
CA ASN A 147 9.11 5.88 1.47
C ASN A 147 9.32 6.38 0.01
N LYS A 148 9.77 5.52 -0.91
CA LYS A 148 9.99 5.81 -2.34
C LYS A 148 8.99 5.13 -3.25
N ASN A 149 8.41 4.00 -2.85
CA ASN A 149 7.43 3.26 -3.63
C ASN A 149 6.33 2.72 -2.72
N LEU A 150 5.07 2.89 -3.13
CA LEU A 150 3.93 2.29 -2.45
C LEU A 150 3.24 1.31 -3.39
N TYR A 151 2.87 0.15 -2.87
CA TYR A 151 2.07 -0.84 -3.57
C TYR A 151 0.81 -1.11 -2.77
N ILE A 152 -0.36 -0.92 -3.37
CA ILE A 152 -1.66 -1.26 -2.75
C ILE A 152 -2.20 -2.49 -3.46
N TYR A 153 -2.30 -3.60 -2.74
CA TYR A 153 -2.76 -4.88 -3.27
C TYR A 153 -4.24 -5.07 -3.01
N TYR A 154 -4.92 -5.65 -4.00
CA TYR A 154 -6.34 -5.93 -3.96
C TYR A 154 -6.66 -7.27 -4.63
N GLU A 155 -7.74 -7.89 -4.18
CA GLU A 155 -8.20 -9.18 -4.71
C GLU A 155 -9.31 -8.98 -5.75
N GLU A 156 -9.20 -9.72 -6.85
CA GLU A 156 -10.23 -9.81 -7.88
C GLU A 156 -10.43 -11.26 -8.31
N GLY A 157 -11.41 -11.91 -7.68
CA GLY A 157 -11.59 -13.36 -7.80
C GLY A 157 -10.39 -14.10 -7.22
N GLN A 158 -9.75 -14.96 -8.02
CA GLN A 158 -8.54 -15.70 -7.62
C GLN A 158 -7.24 -14.94 -7.92
N THR A 159 -7.33 -13.74 -8.51
CA THR A 159 -6.16 -12.96 -8.90
C THR A 159 -5.90 -11.85 -7.90
N VAL A 160 -4.66 -11.75 -7.43
CA VAL A 160 -4.18 -10.57 -6.70
C VAL A 160 -3.57 -9.60 -7.71
N LYS A 161 -4.02 -8.35 -7.66
CA LYS A 161 -3.42 -7.25 -8.42
C LYS A 161 -2.89 -6.20 -7.45
N PHE A 162 -2.04 -5.31 -7.94
CA PHE A 162 -1.57 -4.17 -7.17
C PHE A 162 -1.54 -2.91 -8.00
N ILE A 163 -1.80 -1.78 -7.34
CA ILE A 163 -1.58 -0.44 -7.86
C ILE A 163 -0.22 0.02 -7.32
N SER A 164 0.71 0.35 -8.21
CA SER A 164 2.03 0.88 -7.87
C SER A 164 2.01 2.40 -7.90
N PHE A 165 2.70 3.03 -6.94
CA PHE A 165 2.82 4.46 -6.81
C PHE A 165 4.27 4.88 -6.52
N ALA A 166 4.61 6.09 -6.93
CA ALA A 166 5.85 6.79 -6.59
C ALA A 166 5.52 8.22 -6.07
N PRO A 167 6.33 8.83 -5.19
CA PRO A 167 6.09 10.17 -4.65
C PRO A 167 6.39 11.29 -5.66
N GLN A 168 6.89 10.93 -6.83
CA GLN A 168 7.11 11.82 -7.96
C GLN A 168 6.50 11.17 -9.20
N ARG A 169 5.88 11.99 -10.06
CA ARG A 169 5.46 11.50 -11.38
C ARG A 169 6.74 11.10 -12.13
N ASN A 170 6.78 9.87 -12.61
CA ASN A 170 7.81 9.50 -13.58
C ASN A 170 7.66 10.48 -14.75
N SER A 171 8.63 11.39 -14.87
CA SER A 171 8.73 12.28 -16.01
C SER A 171 9.08 11.35 -17.16
N GLY A 172 8.08 10.92 -17.91
CA GLY A 172 8.31 10.16 -19.13
C GLY A 172 9.17 11.01 -20.04
N ASN A 173 10.46 10.67 -20.12
CA ASN A 173 11.31 11.08 -21.23
C ASN A 173 10.97 10.23 -22.45
#